data_AF-A0A6G3XQQ2-F1
#
_entry.id   AF-A0A6G3XQQ2-F1
#
_cell.length_a   1.000
_cell.length_b   1.000
_cell.length_c   1.000
_cell.angle_alpha   90.00
_cell.angle_beta   90.00
_cell.angle_gamma   90.00
#
_symmetry.space_group_name_H-M   'P 1'
#
loop_
_entity.id
_entity.type
_entity.pdbx_description
1 polymer ?
#
loop_
_entity_poly.entity_id
_entity_poly.type
_entity_poly.pdbx_seq_one_letter_code
_entity_poly.pdbx_strand_id
1 'polypeptide(L)'
;SLRTLLRPRAERRAAAGARIDEALEAAGLDLATLPKSGRTSVRDLERLEALRLSVALALIGEPRLLAVDDTDLKLSDAERDRAWALLRSVADAGTTVLAVCSEAPEDALVVRTAPATTTDEETADAF
;
A
#
# COMPACT_ATOMS: atom_id res chain seq x y z
N SER A 1 -5.53 17.97 22.11
CA SER A 1 -5.28 19.16 22.95
C SER A 1 -6.55 19.98 23.05
N LEU A 2 -6.84 20.64 24.18
CA LEU A 2 -8.03 21.51 24.34
C LEU A 2 -8.09 22.62 23.27
N ARG A 3 -6.94 23.03 22.73
CA ARG A 3 -6.83 23.98 21.61
C ARG A 3 -7.48 23.46 20.31
N THR A 4 -7.50 22.16 20.09
CA THR A 4 -8.11 21.55 18.90
C THR A 4 -9.64 21.62 18.93
N LEU A 5 -10.24 21.64 20.13
CA LEU A 5 -11.69 21.74 20.33
C LEU A 5 -12.22 23.16 20.09
N LEU A 6 -11.38 24.18 20.30
CA LEU A 6 -11.71 25.60 20.14
C LEU A 6 -11.42 26.15 18.74
N ARG A 7 -10.79 25.37 17.83
CA ARG A 7 -10.55 25.83 16.46
C ARG A 7 -11.87 26.11 15.73
N PRO A 8 -11.99 27.19 14.95
CA PRO A 8 -13.09 27.39 14.03
C PRO A 8 -13.36 26.15 13.17
N ARG A 9 -14.63 25.91 12.83
CA ARG A 9 -15.03 24.78 11.95
C ARG A 9 -14.28 24.78 10.61
N ALA A 10 -13.99 25.97 10.07
CA ALA A 10 -13.24 26.14 8.83
C ALA A 10 -11.81 25.57 8.94
N GLU A 11 -11.08 25.92 10.00
CA GLU A 11 -9.71 25.41 10.22
C GLU A 11 -9.67 23.90 10.42
N ARG A 12 -10.66 23.33 11.12
CA ARG A 12 -10.75 21.87 11.27
C ARG A 12 -10.99 21.17 9.94
N ARG A 13 -11.84 21.72 9.08
CA ARG A 13 -12.09 21.18 7.73
C ARG A 13 -10.86 21.29 6.85
N ALA A 14 -10.17 22.43 6.86
CA ALA A 14 -8.93 22.63 6.11
C ALA A 14 -7.85 21.64 6.54
N ALA A 15 -7.68 21.44 7.85
CA ALA A 15 -6.72 20.46 8.38
C ALA A 15 -7.10 19.01 8.03
N ALA A 16 -8.40 18.68 7.98
CA ALA A 16 -8.85 17.36 7.53
C ALA A 16 -8.62 17.16 6.03
N GLY A 17 -8.88 18.19 5.22
CA GLY A 17 -8.58 18.18 3.78
C GLY A 17 -7.10 17.97 3.51
N ALA A 18 -6.22 18.74 4.17
CA ALA A 18 -4.78 18.60 4.00
C ALA A 18 -4.26 17.19 4.31
N ARG A 19 -4.78 16.52 5.36
CA ARG A 19 -4.41 15.12 5.65
C ARG A 19 -4.90 14.13 4.59
N ILE A 20 -6.07 14.38 4.01
CA ILE A 20 -6.59 13.54 2.92
C ILE A 20 -5.70 13.73 1.69
N ASP A 21 -5.36 14.97 1.34
CA ASP A 21 -4.53 15.29 0.19
C ASP A 21 -3.13 14.67 0.33
N GLU A 22 -2.49 14.83 1.50
CA GLU A 22 -1.18 14.24 1.82
C GLU A 22 -1.21 12.70 1.74
N ALA A 23 -2.27 12.07 2.25
CA ALA A 23 -2.41 10.63 2.19
C ALA A 23 -2.64 10.10 0.76
N LEU A 24 -3.42 10.82 -0.05
CA LEU A 24 -3.63 10.48 -1.47
C LEU A 24 -2.34 10.66 -2.28
N GLU A 25 -1.59 11.73 -2.02
CA GLU A 25 -0.29 11.99 -2.63
C GLU A 25 0.73 10.91 -2.28
N ALA A 26 0.87 10.57 -0.99
CA ALA A 26 1.75 9.50 -0.52
C ALA A 26 1.37 8.13 -1.10
N ALA A 27 0.08 7.91 -1.37
CA ALA A 27 -0.41 6.70 -2.03
C ALA A 27 -0.32 6.75 -3.58
N GLY A 28 0.07 7.89 -4.17
CA GLY A 28 0.11 8.08 -5.62
C GLY A 28 -1.25 7.94 -6.31
N LEU A 29 -2.35 8.25 -5.61
CA LEU A 29 -3.70 8.23 -6.18
C LEU A 29 -4.12 9.63 -6.63
N ASP A 30 -3.94 9.91 -7.91
CA ASP A 30 -4.51 11.12 -8.51
C ASP A 30 -6.00 10.92 -8.81
N LEU A 31 -6.86 11.58 -8.02
CA LEU A 31 -8.29 11.52 -8.24
C LEU A 31 -8.71 12.15 -9.57
N ALA A 32 -7.93 13.04 -10.18
CA ALA A 32 -8.29 13.68 -11.44
C ALA A 32 -8.19 12.72 -12.64
N THR A 33 -7.36 11.67 -12.56
CA THR A 33 -7.19 10.69 -13.64
C THR A 33 -8.29 9.65 -13.68
N LEU A 34 -9.10 9.53 -12.62
CA LEU A 34 -10.19 8.56 -12.57
C LEU A 34 -11.36 8.97 -13.50
N PRO A 35 -12.14 8.02 -14.04
CA PRO A 35 -13.19 8.30 -15.04
C PRO A 35 -14.24 9.33 -14.63
N LYS A 36 -14.59 9.40 -13.33
CA LYS A 36 -15.52 10.39 -12.75
C LYS A 36 -14.82 11.27 -11.70
N SER A 37 -13.50 11.36 -11.83
CA SER A 37 -12.60 11.95 -10.86
C SER A 37 -12.87 11.46 -9.43
N GLY A 38 -12.92 12.34 -8.42
CA GLY A 38 -13.30 12.00 -7.05
C GLY A 38 -14.73 11.51 -6.84
N ARG A 39 -15.57 11.44 -7.89
CA ARG A 39 -16.92 10.83 -7.84
C ARG A 39 -16.94 9.39 -8.34
N THR A 40 -15.80 8.83 -8.70
CA THR A 40 -15.66 7.43 -9.11
C THR A 40 -16.05 6.54 -7.93
N SER A 41 -16.91 5.54 -8.17
CA SER A 41 -17.31 4.63 -7.12
C SER A 41 -16.15 3.70 -6.78
N VAL A 42 -15.96 3.35 -5.51
CA VAL A 42 -14.92 2.40 -5.08
C VAL A 42 -15.01 1.06 -5.83
N ARG A 43 -16.23 0.62 -6.18
CA ARG A 43 -16.46 -0.61 -6.95
C ARG A 43 -16.02 -0.53 -8.42
N ASP A 44 -15.83 0.69 -8.92
CA ASP A 44 -15.42 0.97 -10.30
C ASP A 44 -13.90 1.26 -10.38
N LEU A 45 -13.16 1.14 -9.27
CA LEU A 45 -11.70 1.31 -9.24
C LEU A 45 -11.00 0.05 -9.77
N GLU A 46 -9.96 0.26 -10.55
CA GLU A 46 -9.04 -0.81 -10.94
C GLU A 46 -8.26 -1.32 -9.74
N ARG A 47 -7.65 -2.50 -9.86
CA ARG A 47 -6.99 -3.18 -8.72
C ARG A 47 -5.90 -2.34 -8.07
N LEU A 48 -5.03 -1.75 -8.88
CA LEU A 48 -3.97 -0.87 -8.38
C LEU A 48 -4.54 0.40 -7.74
N GLU A 49 -5.61 0.98 -8.31
CA GLU A 49 -6.27 2.17 -7.76
C GLU A 49 -6.92 1.88 -6.41
N ALA A 50 -7.57 0.71 -6.26
CA ALA A 50 -8.15 0.26 -5.01
C ALA A 50 -7.07 0.05 -3.94
N LEU A 51 -5.93 -0.57 -4.28
CA LEU A 51 -4.79 -0.71 -3.37
C LEU A 51 -4.28 0.67 -2.90
N ARG A 52 -4.09 1.61 -3.83
CA ARG A 52 -3.66 2.97 -3.51
C ARG A 52 -4.66 3.66 -2.57
N LEU A 53 -5.95 3.55 -2.84
CA LEU A 53 -6.97 4.12 -1.95
C LEU A 53 -6.90 3.49 -0.55
N SER A 54 -6.74 2.17 -0.45
CA SER A 54 -6.58 1.48 0.84
C SER A 54 -5.34 1.95 1.60
N VAL A 55 -4.20 2.13 0.92
CA VAL A 55 -2.98 2.68 1.50
C VAL A 55 -3.21 4.11 1.97
N ALA A 56 -3.82 4.98 1.15
CA ALA A 56 -4.14 6.36 1.54
C ALA A 56 -4.99 6.39 2.82
N LEU A 57 -6.06 5.60 2.88
CA LEU A 57 -6.92 5.53 4.07
C LEU A 57 -6.16 5.09 5.32
N ALA A 58 -5.22 4.15 5.20
CA ALA A 58 -4.38 3.71 6.30
C ALA A 58 -3.39 4.81 6.76
N LEU A 59 -2.87 5.61 5.83
CA LEU A 59 -1.91 6.68 6.10
C LEU A 59 -2.52 7.92 6.77
N ILE A 60 -3.84 8.13 6.70
CA ILE A 60 -4.53 9.27 7.37
C ILE A 60 -4.21 9.35 8.87
N GLY A 61 -3.97 8.20 9.51
CA GLY A 61 -3.63 8.11 10.93
C GLY A 61 -2.15 8.35 11.26
N GLU A 62 -1.32 8.68 10.27
CA GLU A 62 0.15 8.79 10.40
C GLU A 62 0.76 7.56 11.12
N PRO A 63 0.49 6.33 10.63
CA PRO A 63 0.90 5.13 11.32
C PRO A 63 2.42 4.93 11.31
N ARG A 64 2.94 4.24 12.33
CA ARG A 64 4.35 3.80 12.37
C ARG A 64 4.57 2.47 11.64
N LEU A 65 3.51 1.67 11.46
CA LEU A 65 3.49 0.38 10.79
C LEU A 65 2.27 0.32 9.86
N LEU A 66 2.50 -0.02 8.60
CA LEU A 66 1.48 -0.34 7.60
C LEU A 66 1.54 -1.84 7.29
N ALA A 67 0.46 -2.55 7.57
CA ALA A 67 0.30 -3.95 7.18
C ALA A 67 -0.55 -4.02 5.91
N VAL A 68 -0.06 -4.71 4.89
CA VAL A 68 -0.74 -4.91 3.60
C VAL A 68 -0.86 -6.40 3.35
N ASP A 69 -2.08 -6.85 3.07
CA ASP A 69 -2.36 -8.24 2.74
C ASP A 69 -2.63 -8.39 1.25
N ASP A 70 -2.30 -9.56 0.68
CA ASP A 70 -2.54 -9.88 -0.74
C ASP A 70 -2.03 -8.80 -1.73
N THR A 71 -0.83 -8.27 -1.48
CA THR A 71 -0.29 -7.08 -2.14
C THR A 71 -0.25 -7.16 -3.67
N ASP A 72 -0.04 -8.36 -4.21
CA ASP A 72 0.12 -8.65 -5.63
C ASP A 72 -1.10 -9.37 -6.25
N LEU A 73 -2.20 -9.49 -5.50
CA LEU A 73 -3.35 -10.25 -5.93
C LEU A 73 -4.05 -9.62 -7.15
N LYS A 74 -4.08 -10.38 -8.26
CA LYS A 74 -4.72 -10.01 -9.53
C LYS A 74 -4.14 -8.75 -10.17
N LEU A 75 -2.88 -8.43 -9.88
CA LEU A 75 -2.13 -7.41 -10.59
C LEU A 75 -1.36 -8.04 -11.75
N SER A 76 -1.29 -7.35 -12.88
CA SER A 76 -0.29 -7.66 -13.91
C SER A 76 1.12 -7.35 -13.38
N ASP A 77 2.16 -7.89 -14.02
CA ASP A 77 3.55 -7.66 -13.59
C ASP A 77 3.90 -6.17 -13.51
N ALA A 78 3.49 -5.38 -14.50
CA ALA A 78 3.71 -3.94 -14.51
C ALA A 78 2.92 -3.20 -13.40
N GLU A 79 1.77 -3.70 -12.99
CA GLU A 79 1.02 -3.13 -11.86
C GLU A 79 1.63 -3.56 -10.52
N ARG A 80 2.12 -4.79 -10.43
CA ARG A 80 2.85 -5.31 -9.27
C ARG A 80 4.11 -4.50 -9.00
N ASP A 81 4.88 -4.18 -10.04
CA ASP A 81 6.06 -3.30 -9.93
C ASP A 81 5.69 -1.92 -9.38
N ARG A 82 4.58 -1.35 -9.85
CA ARG A 82 4.07 -0.06 -9.36
C ARG A 82 3.57 -0.15 -7.92
N ALA A 83 2.94 -1.25 -7.53
CA ALA A 83 2.51 -1.49 -6.16
C ALA A 83 3.72 -1.58 -5.22
N TRP A 84 4.75 -2.34 -5.58
CA TRP A 84 5.98 -2.42 -4.80
C TRP A 84 6.74 -1.10 -4.74
N ALA A 85 6.79 -0.35 -5.85
CA ALA A 85 7.40 0.99 -5.85
C ALA A 85 6.68 1.94 -4.89
N LEU A 86 5.34 1.90 -4.84
CA LEU A 86 4.56 2.65 -3.88
C LEU A 86 4.86 2.24 -2.43
N LEU A 87 4.83 0.94 -2.13
CA LEU A 87 5.08 0.49 -0.76
C LEU A 87 6.49 0.84 -0.29
N ARG A 88 7.48 0.81 -1.20
CA ARG A 88 8.83 1.28 -0.92
C ARG A 88 8.87 2.79 -0.66
N SER A 89 8.19 3.62 -1.45
CA SER A 89 8.18 5.07 -1.17
C SER A 89 7.56 5.40 0.18
N VAL A 90 6.52 4.64 0.59
CA VAL A 90 5.94 4.75 1.94
C VAL A 90 6.95 4.31 3.02
N ALA A 91 7.74 3.26 2.74
CA ALA A 91 8.78 2.80 3.65
C ALA A 91 9.92 3.82 3.81
N ASP A 92 10.38 4.40 2.70
CA ASP A 92 11.43 5.41 2.66
C ASP A 92 11.03 6.70 3.36
N ALA A 93 9.73 7.04 3.37
CA ALA A 93 9.18 8.13 4.17
C ALA A 93 9.21 7.85 5.69
N GLY A 94 9.62 6.65 6.10
CA GLY A 94 9.87 6.26 7.49
C GLY A 94 8.81 5.35 8.10
N THR A 95 7.78 4.95 7.36
CA THR A 95 6.77 3.99 7.84
C THR A 95 7.30 2.56 7.71
N THR A 96 7.19 1.72 8.73
CA THR A 96 7.53 0.29 8.53
C THR A 96 6.41 -0.35 7.70
N VAL A 97 6.74 -1.04 6.60
CA VAL A 97 5.76 -1.75 5.77
C VAL A 97 5.95 -3.26 5.94
N LEU A 98 4.87 -3.96 6.29
CA LEU A 98 4.80 -5.42 6.30
C LEU A 98 3.79 -5.85 5.25
N ALA A 99 4.26 -6.55 4.22
CA ALA A 99 3.44 -6.97 3.10
C ALA A 99 3.37 -8.50 3.02
N VAL A 100 2.16 -9.04 2.91
CA VAL A 100 1.91 -10.42 2.51
C VAL A 100 1.70 -10.43 1.00
N CYS A 101 2.38 -11.34 0.32
CA CYS A 101 2.40 -11.43 -1.14
C CYS A 101 2.76 -12.85 -1.59
N SER A 102 2.46 -13.16 -2.85
CA SER A 102 2.88 -14.40 -3.49
C SER A 102 4.32 -14.30 -4.03
N GLU A 103 4.69 -13.13 -4.56
CA GLU A 103 6.02 -12.83 -5.08
C GLU A 103 6.56 -11.56 -4.42
N ALA A 104 7.58 -11.74 -3.57
CA ALA A 104 8.26 -10.65 -2.91
C ALA A 104 9.28 -9.98 -3.86
N PRO A 105 9.48 -8.65 -3.75
CA PRO A 105 10.51 -7.97 -4.53
C PRO A 105 11.90 -8.32 -4.00
N GLU A 106 12.92 -8.27 -4.86
CA GLU A 106 14.29 -8.69 -4.54
C GLU A 106 14.94 -7.89 -3.39
N ASP A 107 14.52 -6.65 -3.19
CA ASP A 107 15.07 -5.72 -2.20
C ASP A 107 14.36 -5.78 -0.84
N ALA A 108 13.36 -6.66 -0.67
CA ALA A 108 12.67 -6.84 0.60
C ALA A 108 13.29 -7.93 1.48
N LEU A 109 13.18 -7.75 2.80
CA LEU A 109 13.41 -8.83 3.76
C LEU A 109 12.26 -9.85 3.65
N VAL A 110 12.54 -11.00 3.05
CA VAL A 110 11.54 -12.07 2.87
C VAL A 110 11.50 -12.99 4.09
N VAL A 111 10.31 -13.08 4.71
CA VAL A 111 10.03 -14.04 5.77
C VAL A 111 9.11 -15.13 5.23
N ARG A 112 9.60 -16.37 5.16
CA ARG A 112 8.80 -17.54 4.75
C ARG A 112 8.17 -18.18 5.97
N THR A 113 6.86 -18.40 5.93
CA THR A 113 6.10 -19.06 7.01
C THR A 113 5.99 -20.57 6.83
N ALA A 114 6.23 -21.07 5.62
CA ALA A 114 6.36 -22.50 5.35
C ALA A 114 7.76 -23.01 5.73
N PRO A 115 7.88 -24.25 6.25
CA PRO A 115 9.19 -24.87 6.47
C PRO A 115 9.96 -24.92 5.15
N ALA A 116 11.26 -24.63 5.19
CA ALA A 116 12.12 -24.77 4.03
C ALA A 116 12.07 -26.22 3.54
N THR A 117 11.50 -26.46 2.37
CA THR A 117 11.65 -27.74 1.69
C THR A 117 13.12 -27.88 1.34
N THR A 118 13.83 -28.74 2.06
CA THR A 118 15.10 -29.29 1.62
C THR A 118 14.81 -30.04 0.32
N THR A 119 15.13 -29.43 -0.81
CA THR A 119 15.30 -30.19 -2.05
C THR A 119 16.54 -31.04 -1.84
N ASP A 120 16.35 -32.25 -1.30
CA ASP A 120 17.33 -33.31 -1.49
C ASP A 120 17.34 -33.56 -3.01
N GLU A 121 18.46 -33.21 -3.64
CA GLU A 121 18.85 -33.73 -4.94
C GLU A 121 18.85 -35.26 -4.82
N GLU A 122 17.76 -35.88 -5.24
CA GLU A 122 17.73 -37.31 -5.56
C GLU A 122 18.66 -37.50 -6.76
N THR A 123 19.95 -37.66 -6.45
CA THR A 123 20.95 -38.21 -7.34
C THR A 123 20.52 -39.66 -7.60
N ALA A 124 19.60 -39.84 -8.54
CA ALA A 124 19.31 -41.14 -9.12
C ALA A 124 20.42 -41.46 -10.13
N ASP A 125 21.61 -41.74 -9.59
CA ASP A 125 22.48 -42.74 -10.18
C ASP A 125 21.74 -44.07 -10.07
N ALA A 126 21.24 -44.57 -11.20
CA ALA A 126 20.84 -45.96 -11.33
C ALA A 126 21.31 -46.48 -12.70
N PHE A 127 22.30 -47.37 -12.59
CA PHE A 127 22.91 -48.28 -13.56
C PHE A 127 22.03 -48.76 -14.71
#